data_AF-A0A928Q7T7-F1
#
_entry.id   AF-A0A928Q7T7-F1
#
_cell.length_a   1.000
_cell.length_b   1.000
_cell.length_c   1.000
_cell.angle_alpha   90.00
_cell.angle_beta   90.00
_cell.angle_gamma   90.00
#
_symmetry.space_group_name_H-M   'P 1'
#
loop_
_entity.id
_entity.type
_entity.pdbx_description
1 polymer ?
#
loop_
_entity_poly.entity_id
_entity_poly.type
_entity_poly.pdbx_seq_one_letter_code
_entity_poly.pdbx_strand_id
1 'polypeptide(L)'
;MATKNFEFRRCDKNEIDRILAIQEEAFAALDNPELLRRNTPEMLLSCLSDPHYTIGAYCEGVLAGFAMLYDAGDSDENLGRDIGCPAEELDKVINLKLVIVSPAYRGNGLQRRMTEKLEEIAVQKNKRYICATVSPDNKFSRANIEGMGYEFHSQKTKYGGVVRNLYCKKI
;
A
#
# COMPACT_ATOMS: atom_id res chain seq x y z
N MET A 1 14.19 -22.47 -10.77
CA MET A 1 14.35 -21.88 -9.42
C MET A 1 13.28 -22.48 -8.53
N ALA A 2 13.62 -22.91 -7.31
CA ALA A 2 12.62 -23.39 -6.37
C ALA A 2 11.66 -22.23 -6.03
N THR A 3 10.36 -22.48 -6.14
CA THR A 3 9.34 -21.49 -5.76
C THR A 3 9.41 -21.27 -4.25
N LYS A 4 9.76 -20.05 -3.82
CA LYS A 4 9.69 -19.68 -2.40
C LYS A 4 8.21 -19.74 -1.97
N ASN A 5 7.94 -20.45 -0.88
CA ASN A 5 6.61 -20.51 -0.29
C ASN A 5 6.41 -19.29 0.63
N PHE A 6 5.26 -18.63 0.48
CA PHE A 6 4.92 -17.44 1.26
C PHE A 6 3.59 -17.63 1.98
N GLU A 7 3.62 -17.39 3.29
CA GLU A 7 2.45 -17.25 4.13
C GLU A 7 2.02 -15.78 4.16
N PHE A 8 0.71 -15.51 4.11
CA PHE A 8 0.17 -14.16 4.21
C PHE A 8 -0.73 -14.08 5.43
N ARG A 9 -0.43 -13.14 6.33
CA ARG A 9 -1.24 -12.94 7.55
C ARG A 9 -1.26 -11.47 7.95
N ARG A 10 -2.26 -11.12 8.77
CA ARG A 10 -2.35 -9.79 9.39
C ARG A 10 -1.10 -9.55 10.26
N CYS A 11 -0.52 -8.36 10.14
CA CYS A 11 0.51 -7.89 11.05
C CYS A 11 -0.12 -7.25 12.28
N ASP A 12 0.56 -7.34 13.43
CA ASP A 12 0.17 -6.65 14.66
C ASP A 12 1.28 -5.71 15.17
N LYS A 13 0.98 -4.95 16.24
CA LYS A 13 1.88 -3.93 16.80
C LYS A 13 3.24 -4.48 17.26
N ASN A 14 3.33 -5.76 17.64
CA ASN A 14 4.59 -6.37 18.07
C ASN A 14 5.57 -6.56 16.90
N GLU A 15 5.11 -6.35 15.66
CA GLU A 15 5.93 -6.48 14.46
C GLU A 15 6.42 -5.13 13.91
N ILE A 16 6.19 -4.02 14.64
CA ILE A 16 6.55 -2.67 14.20
C ILE A 16 8.04 -2.54 13.85
N ASP A 17 8.94 -3.13 14.64
CA ASP A 17 10.38 -3.06 14.40
C ASP A 17 10.76 -3.73 13.08
N ARG A 18 10.10 -4.84 12.72
CA ARG A 18 10.32 -5.56 11.46
C ARG A 18 9.81 -4.73 10.26
N ILE A 19 8.67 -4.08 10.43
CA ILE A 19 8.07 -3.22 9.40
C ILE A 19 8.95 -1.98 9.15
N LEU A 20 9.44 -1.35 10.23
CA LEU A 20 10.40 -0.26 10.16
C LEU A 20 11.68 -0.70 9.45
N ALA A 21 12.24 -1.85 9.81
CA ALA A 21 13.45 -2.38 9.18
C ALA A 21 13.26 -2.59 7.66
N ILE A 22 12.13 -3.15 7.22
CA ILE A 22 11.84 -3.33 5.78
C ILE A 22 11.66 -1.99 5.07
N GLN A 23 11.03 -0.99 5.71
CA GLN A 23 10.95 0.34 5.13
C GLN A 23 12.37 0.91 4.91
N GLU A 24 13.22 0.85 5.92
CA GLU A 24 14.58 1.40 5.82
C GLU A 24 15.44 0.64 4.81
N GLU A 25 15.32 -0.69 4.74
CA GLU A 25 15.96 -1.50 3.70
C GLU A 25 15.52 -1.07 2.30
N ALA A 26 14.21 -0.84 2.11
CA ALA A 26 13.68 -0.40 0.83
C ALA A 26 14.20 0.99 0.45
N PHE A 27 14.21 1.95 1.38
CA PHE A 27 14.74 3.30 1.13
C PHE A 27 16.24 3.31 0.86
N ALA A 28 17.02 2.49 1.56
CA ALA A 28 18.46 2.35 1.30
C ALA A 28 18.76 1.77 -0.10
N ALA A 29 17.82 0.99 -0.65
CA ALA A 29 17.95 0.38 -1.97
C ALA A 29 17.25 1.17 -3.11
N LEU A 30 16.74 2.38 -2.85
CA LEU A 30 16.13 3.24 -3.86
C LEU A 30 17.16 4.17 -4.49
N ASP A 31 17.25 4.15 -5.82
CA ASP A 31 18.07 5.12 -6.56
C ASP A 31 17.50 6.55 -6.47
N ASN A 32 16.17 6.67 -6.32
CA ASN A 32 15.47 7.93 -6.14
C ASN A 32 14.48 7.80 -4.97
N PRO A 33 14.65 8.59 -3.88
CA PRO A 33 13.77 8.53 -2.71
C PRO A 33 12.34 8.99 -3.01
N GLU A 34 12.11 9.76 -4.08
CA GLU A 34 10.77 10.20 -4.48
C GLU A 34 9.92 9.07 -5.08
N LEU A 35 10.48 7.89 -5.34
CA LEU A 35 9.73 6.74 -5.84
C LEU A 35 8.76 6.15 -4.80
N LEU A 36 8.97 6.45 -3.52
CA LEU A 36 8.22 5.93 -2.39
C LEU A 36 8.01 7.01 -1.32
N ARG A 37 6.85 7.05 -0.67
CA ARG A 37 6.63 7.94 0.48
C ARG A 37 7.11 7.25 1.75
N ARG A 38 8.12 7.83 2.43
CA ARG A 38 8.55 7.36 3.76
C ARG A 38 7.47 7.72 4.78
N ASN A 39 7.12 6.78 5.64
CA ASN A 39 6.16 7.01 6.73
C ASN A 39 6.89 7.04 8.07
N THR A 40 6.35 7.80 9.02
CA THR A 40 6.90 7.87 10.37
C THR A 40 6.59 6.59 11.16
N PRO A 41 7.35 6.27 12.21
CA PRO A 41 7.04 5.15 13.08
C PRO A 41 5.63 5.19 13.65
N GLU A 42 5.13 6.37 14.02
CA GLU A 42 3.78 6.54 14.59
C GLU A 42 2.69 6.20 13.55
N MET A 43 2.88 6.61 12.30
CA MET A 43 1.96 6.28 11.20
C MET A 43 1.98 4.78 10.87
N LEU A 44 3.16 4.15 10.86
CA LEU A 44 3.25 2.71 10.63
C LEU A 44 2.63 1.92 11.78
N LEU A 45 2.87 2.35 13.03
CA LEU A 45 2.30 1.74 14.22
C LEU A 45 0.77 1.87 14.25
N SER A 46 0.22 3.03 13.85
CA SER A 46 -1.23 3.19 13.77
C SER A 46 -1.84 2.25 12.73
N CYS A 47 -1.20 2.08 11.57
CA CYS A 47 -1.64 1.18 10.49
C CYS A 47 -1.69 -0.31 10.89
N LEU A 48 -1.11 -0.70 12.03
CA LEU A 48 -1.18 -2.06 12.59
C LEU A 48 -2.44 -2.31 13.42
N SER A 49 -3.40 -1.39 13.42
CA SER A 49 -4.65 -1.50 14.19
C SER A 49 -5.85 -1.03 13.39
N ASP A 50 -7.03 -1.48 13.80
CA ASP A 50 -8.28 -0.97 13.23
C ASP A 50 -8.40 0.56 13.43
N PRO A 51 -9.00 1.29 12.48
CA PRO A 51 -9.73 0.78 11.31
C PRO A 51 -8.84 0.34 10.13
N HIS A 52 -7.54 0.58 10.20
CA HIS A 52 -6.56 0.18 9.18
C HIS A 52 -6.33 -1.34 9.16
N TYR A 53 -5.62 -1.81 8.14
CA TYR A 53 -5.24 -3.21 8.03
C TYR A 53 -3.89 -3.36 7.36
N THR A 54 -2.96 -4.06 8.01
CA THR A 54 -1.65 -4.39 7.43
C THR A 54 -1.55 -5.89 7.23
N ILE A 55 -1.18 -6.31 6.02
CA ILE A 55 -0.85 -7.71 5.70
C ILE A 55 0.65 -7.84 5.46
N GLY A 56 1.24 -8.90 6.01
CA GLY A 56 2.63 -9.27 5.78
C GLY A 56 2.72 -10.54 4.94
N ALA A 57 3.74 -10.60 4.08
CA ALA A 57 4.16 -11.83 3.41
C ALA A 57 5.39 -12.40 4.12
N TYR A 58 5.33 -13.66 4.52
CA TYR A 58 6.37 -14.33 5.31
C TYR A 58 6.95 -15.52 4.54
N CYS A 59 8.27 -15.60 4.45
CA CYS A 59 9.00 -16.75 3.91
C CYS A 59 9.80 -17.36 5.06
N GLU A 60 9.51 -18.61 5.44
CA GLU A 60 10.20 -19.30 6.55
C GLU A 60 10.19 -18.47 7.87
N GLY A 61 9.07 -17.81 8.15
CA GLY A 61 8.90 -16.94 9.33
C GLY A 61 9.52 -15.53 9.21
N VAL A 62 10.27 -15.25 8.14
CA VAL A 62 10.88 -13.94 7.88
C VAL A 62 9.89 -13.07 7.10
N LEU A 63 9.64 -11.84 7.58
CA LEU A 63 8.82 -10.86 6.87
C LEU A 63 9.55 -10.44 5.58
N ALA A 64 8.99 -10.80 4.43
CA ALA A 64 9.52 -10.52 3.09
C ALA A 64 8.96 -9.22 2.49
N GLY A 65 7.86 -8.72 3.04
CA GLY A 65 7.19 -7.51 2.60
C GLY A 65 5.87 -7.31 3.32
N PHE A 66 5.32 -6.11 3.22
CA PHE A 66 4.02 -5.77 3.78
C PHE A 66 3.23 -4.84 2.86
N ALA A 67 1.92 -4.82 3.03
CA ALA A 67 1.00 -3.91 2.35
C ALA A 67 -0.05 -3.40 3.34
N MET A 68 -0.51 -2.16 3.17
CA MET A 68 -1.42 -1.49 4.10
C MET A 68 -2.68 -0.96 3.43
N LEU A 69 -3.82 -1.21 4.04
CA LEU A 69 -5.05 -0.45 3.86
C LEU A 69 -5.12 0.64 4.93
N TYR A 70 -5.18 1.88 4.49
CA TYR A 70 -5.35 3.05 5.34
C TYR A 70 -6.76 3.62 5.17
N ASP A 71 -7.63 3.30 6.11
CA ASP A 71 -8.94 3.94 6.24
C ASP A 71 -8.78 5.39 6.73
N ALA A 72 -8.89 6.34 5.79
CA ALA A 72 -8.66 7.75 6.05
C ALA A 72 -9.90 8.48 6.59
N GLY A 73 -11.07 7.82 6.67
CA GLY A 73 -12.32 8.45 7.12
C GLY A 73 -12.62 9.75 6.35
N ASP A 74 -12.93 10.82 7.07
CA ASP A 74 -13.17 12.15 6.50
C ASP A 74 -11.90 13.01 6.38
N SER A 75 -10.71 12.49 6.71
CA SER A 75 -9.48 13.28 6.67
C SER A 75 -9.07 13.70 5.25
N ASP A 76 -8.16 14.67 5.18
CA ASP A 76 -7.56 15.13 3.92
C ASP A 76 -6.68 14.07 3.23
N GLU A 77 -6.29 13.00 3.95
CA GLU A 77 -5.59 11.86 3.33
C GLU A 77 -6.55 10.97 2.52
N ASN A 78 -7.88 11.11 2.63
CA ASN A 78 -8.82 10.28 1.88
C ASN A 78 -8.77 10.61 0.38
N LEU A 79 -8.27 9.66 -0.42
CA LEU A 79 -8.12 9.81 -1.87
C LEU A 79 -9.46 9.86 -2.62
N GLY A 80 -10.57 9.51 -1.96
CA GLY A 80 -11.92 9.71 -2.47
C GLY A 80 -12.20 11.17 -2.83
N ARG A 81 -11.63 12.10 -2.08
CA ARG A 81 -11.74 13.55 -2.35
C ARG A 81 -11.08 13.92 -3.68
N ASP A 82 -9.97 13.28 -4.02
CA ASP A 82 -9.23 13.57 -5.26
C ASP A 82 -9.93 13.01 -6.52
N ILE A 83 -10.81 12.04 -6.37
CA ILE A 83 -11.66 11.50 -7.45
C ILE A 83 -13.07 12.09 -7.49
N GLY A 84 -13.33 13.13 -6.69
CA GLY A 84 -14.64 13.80 -6.67
C GLY A 84 -15.76 12.98 -6.01
N CYS A 85 -15.42 12.04 -5.14
CA CYS A 85 -16.40 11.28 -4.37
C CYS A 85 -17.21 12.23 -3.45
N PRO A 86 -18.55 12.10 -3.38
CA PRO A 86 -19.37 12.86 -2.43
C PRO A 86 -18.92 12.63 -0.98
N ALA A 87 -19.11 13.63 -0.12
CA ALA A 87 -18.65 13.57 1.27
C ALA A 87 -19.25 12.37 2.03
N GLU A 88 -20.52 12.07 1.75
CA GLU A 88 -21.27 10.94 2.30
C GLU A 88 -20.79 9.57 1.82
N GLU A 89 -19.99 9.49 0.76
CA GLU A 89 -19.44 8.24 0.22
C GLU A 89 -17.94 8.07 0.51
N LEU A 90 -17.30 9.02 1.20
CA LEU A 90 -15.88 8.93 1.58
C LEU A 90 -15.60 7.72 2.46
N ASP A 91 -16.57 7.28 3.27
CA ASP A 91 -16.48 6.07 4.08
C ASP A 91 -16.38 4.78 3.24
N LYS A 92 -16.76 4.84 1.96
CA LYS A 92 -16.63 3.72 1.00
C LYS A 92 -15.29 3.67 0.29
N VAL A 93 -14.42 4.65 0.51
CA VAL A 93 -13.07 4.69 -0.06
C VAL A 93 -12.06 4.23 0.98
N ILE A 94 -11.07 3.46 0.55
CA ILE A 94 -9.91 3.10 1.36
C ILE A 94 -8.63 3.28 0.56
N ASN A 95 -7.58 3.75 1.21
CA ASN A 95 -6.30 3.95 0.54
C ASN A 95 -5.48 2.65 0.60
N LEU A 96 -5.05 2.13 -0.55
CA LEU A 96 -3.88 1.27 -0.61
C LEU A 96 -2.66 2.16 -0.35
N LYS A 97 -2.18 2.14 0.89
CA LYS A 97 -1.05 2.97 1.33
C LYS A 97 0.25 2.24 1.05
N LEU A 98 1.03 1.93 2.08
CA LEU A 98 2.39 1.53 1.84
C LEU A 98 2.46 0.05 1.47
N VAL A 99 2.96 -0.24 0.28
CA VAL A 99 3.34 -1.58 -0.17
C VAL A 99 4.85 -1.63 -0.36
N ILE A 100 5.54 -2.47 0.42
CA ILE A 100 6.98 -2.64 0.34
C ILE A 100 7.31 -4.13 0.27
N VAL A 101 8.24 -4.47 -0.62
CA VAL A 101 8.85 -5.79 -0.71
C VAL A 101 10.34 -5.64 -0.49
N SER A 102 10.89 -6.39 0.48
CA SER A 102 12.32 -6.42 0.74
C SER A 102 13.08 -6.81 -0.53
N PRO A 103 14.17 -6.11 -0.89
CA PRO A 103 15.04 -6.44 -2.02
C PRO A 103 15.31 -7.93 -2.22
N ALA A 104 15.59 -8.68 -1.15
CA ALA A 104 15.88 -10.11 -1.18
C ALA A 104 14.73 -11.01 -1.68
N TYR A 105 13.51 -10.46 -1.74
CA TYR A 105 12.29 -11.18 -2.12
C TYR A 105 11.56 -10.56 -3.32
N ARG A 106 12.14 -9.54 -3.97
CA ARG A 106 11.62 -8.99 -5.23
C ARG A 106 11.58 -10.07 -6.33
N GLY A 107 10.69 -9.90 -7.30
CA GLY A 107 10.47 -10.88 -8.38
C GLY A 107 9.53 -12.04 -8.02
N ASN A 108 9.06 -12.15 -6.77
CA ASN A 108 8.14 -13.21 -6.33
C ASN A 108 6.64 -12.82 -6.41
N GLY A 109 6.32 -11.72 -7.11
CA GLY A 109 4.94 -11.23 -7.26
C GLY A 109 4.28 -10.74 -5.96
N LEU A 110 5.05 -10.45 -4.91
CA LEU A 110 4.51 -10.19 -3.57
C LEU A 110 3.64 -8.94 -3.48
N GLN A 111 3.97 -7.85 -4.20
CA GLN A 111 3.12 -6.65 -4.25
C GLN A 111 1.71 -7.02 -4.71
N ARG A 112 1.59 -7.72 -5.84
CA ARG A 112 0.31 -8.18 -6.38
C ARG A 112 -0.44 -9.08 -5.41
N ARG A 113 0.23 -10.13 -4.91
CA ARG A 113 -0.39 -11.13 -4.03
C ARG A 113 -0.88 -10.55 -2.69
N MET A 114 -0.14 -9.61 -2.11
CA MET A 114 -0.58 -8.89 -0.92
C MET A 114 -1.76 -7.96 -1.24
N THR A 115 -1.72 -7.27 -2.37
CA THR A 115 -2.79 -6.34 -2.77
C THR A 115 -4.10 -7.09 -3.05
N GLU A 116 -4.07 -8.22 -3.75
CA GLU A 116 -5.25 -9.07 -4.00
C GLU A 116 -5.94 -9.47 -2.67
N LYS A 117 -5.16 -9.84 -1.64
CA LYS A 117 -5.70 -10.13 -0.31
C LYS A 117 -6.27 -8.89 0.38
N LEU A 118 -5.65 -7.73 0.20
CA LEU A 118 -6.19 -6.48 0.73
C LEU A 118 -7.48 -6.06 0.03
N GLU A 119 -7.65 -6.35 -1.27
CA GLU A 119 -8.92 -6.12 -1.96
C GLU A 119 -10.05 -6.96 -1.32
N GLU A 120 -9.81 -8.24 -1.03
CA GLU A 120 -10.77 -9.10 -0.30
C GLU A 120 -11.14 -8.52 1.08
N ILE A 121 -10.14 -8.05 1.83
CA ILE A 121 -10.36 -7.41 3.15
C ILE A 121 -11.14 -6.10 3.01
N ALA A 122 -10.86 -5.30 1.98
CA ALA A 122 -11.55 -4.04 1.74
C ALA A 122 -13.05 -4.27 1.44
N VAL A 123 -13.38 -5.29 0.65
CA VAL A 123 -14.77 -5.72 0.41
C VAL A 123 -15.45 -6.14 1.71
N GLN A 124 -14.78 -6.94 2.55
CA GLN A 124 -15.29 -7.35 3.87
C GLN A 124 -15.52 -6.15 4.80
N LYS A 125 -14.72 -5.09 4.68
CA LYS A 125 -14.89 -3.81 5.37
C LYS A 125 -15.93 -2.89 4.73
N ASN A 126 -16.76 -3.38 3.79
CA ASN A 126 -17.81 -2.63 3.10
C ASN A 126 -17.28 -1.39 2.35
N LYS A 127 -16.06 -1.47 1.81
CA LYS A 127 -15.49 -0.47 0.92
C LYS A 127 -15.88 -0.78 -0.52
N ARG A 128 -16.08 0.27 -1.32
CA ARG A 128 -16.43 0.19 -2.76
C ARG A 128 -15.26 0.58 -3.66
N TYR A 129 -14.32 1.36 -3.14
CA TYR A 129 -13.17 1.84 -3.89
C TYR A 129 -11.89 1.67 -3.09
N ILE A 130 -10.85 1.21 -3.78
CA ILE A 130 -9.48 1.23 -3.29
C ILE A 130 -8.65 2.15 -4.17
N CYS A 131 -7.98 3.13 -3.55
CA CYS A 131 -7.22 4.14 -4.26
C CYS A 131 -5.77 4.15 -3.80
N ALA A 132 -4.84 4.43 -4.71
CA ALA A 132 -3.42 4.49 -4.44
C ALA A 132 -2.78 5.67 -5.17
N THR A 133 -1.75 6.24 -4.58
CA THR A 133 -0.87 7.19 -5.28
C THR A 133 0.46 6.52 -5.60
N VAL A 134 0.91 6.61 -6.84
CA VAL A 134 2.17 6.03 -7.29
C VAL A 134 3.03 7.13 -7.91
N SER A 135 4.35 7.10 -7.67
CA SER A 135 5.26 8.00 -8.40
C SER A 135 5.18 7.72 -9.91
N PRO A 136 5.07 8.74 -10.78
CA PRO A 136 5.11 8.57 -12.24
C PRO A 136 6.37 7.82 -12.70
N ASP A 137 7.47 7.97 -11.98
CA ASP A 137 8.76 7.34 -12.32
C ASP A 137 8.90 5.91 -11.78
N ASN A 138 8.01 5.48 -10.89
CA ASN A 138 8.02 4.13 -10.34
C ASN A 138 7.35 3.13 -11.30
N LYS A 139 8.05 2.82 -12.40
CA LYS A 139 7.58 1.92 -13.47
C LYS A 139 7.08 0.56 -12.96
N PHE A 140 7.71 0.01 -11.93
CA PHE A 140 7.33 -1.28 -11.37
C PHE A 140 6.02 -1.21 -10.60
N SER A 141 5.84 -0.19 -9.75
CA SER A 141 4.60 -0.03 -9.00
C SER A 141 3.44 0.32 -9.93
N ARG A 142 3.68 1.18 -10.95
CA ARG A 142 2.68 1.48 -11.98
C ARG A 142 2.22 0.24 -12.73
N ALA A 143 3.16 -0.55 -13.25
CA ALA A 143 2.83 -1.78 -13.97
C ALA A 143 2.06 -2.79 -13.09
N ASN A 144 2.37 -2.88 -11.79
CA ASN A 144 1.61 -3.73 -10.87
C ASN A 144 0.19 -3.21 -10.67
N ILE A 145 0.02 -1.93 -10.36
CA ILE A 145 -1.30 -1.30 -10.10
C ILE A 145 -2.19 -1.35 -11.35
N GLU A 146 -1.65 -0.98 -12.51
CA GLU A 146 -2.33 -1.05 -13.80
C GLU A 146 -2.69 -2.51 -14.16
N GLY A 147 -1.75 -3.45 -13.97
CA GLY A 147 -1.97 -4.88 -14.21
C GLY A 147 -2.98 -5.55 -13.26
N MET A 148 -3.29 -4.91 -12.13
CA MET A 148 -4.34 -5.34 -11.19
C MET A 148 -5.71 -4.72 -11.50
N GLY A 149 -5.81 -3.90 -12.56
CA GLY A 149 -7.06 -3.27 -12.98
C GLY A 149 -7.38 -1.97 -12.25
N TYR A 150 -6.39 -1.31 -11.64
CA TYR A 150 -6.57 0.05 -11.16
C TYR A 150 -6.44 1.02 -12.33
N GLU A 151 -7.40 1.92 -12.44
CA GLU A 151 -7.47 2.90 -13.52
C GLU A 151 -6.78 4.20 -13.10
N PHE A 152 -6.01 4.77 -14.02
CA PHE A 152 -5.44 6.10 -13.83
C PHE A 152 -6.56 7.15 -13.81
N HIS A 153 -6.63 7.95 -12.75
CA HIS A 153 -7.61 9.02 -12.63
C HIS A 153 -7.01 10.39 -12.98
N SER A 154 -5.93 10.76 -12.30
CA SER A 154 -5.31 12.08 -12.48
C SER A 154 -3.90 12.10 -11.91
N GLN A 155 -3.14 13.14 -12.26
CA GLN A 155 -1.87 13.45 -11.61
C GLN A 155 -2.05 14.59 -10.62
N LYS A 156 -1.46 14.47 -9.43
CA LYS A 156 -1.58 15.43 -8.31
C LYS A 156 -0.23 15.68 -7.67
N THR A 157 -0.06 16.88 -7.14
CA THR A 157 1.06 17.20 -6.23
C THR A 157 0.64 16.83 -4.80
N LYS A 158 1.39 15.93 -4.16
CA LYS A 158 1.13 15.42 -2.81
C LYS A 158 2.43 15.40 -2.00
N TYR A 159 2.30 15.21 -0.68
CA TYR A 159 3.43 14.86 0.21
C TYR A 159 4.62 15.84 0.16
N GLY A 160 4.34 17.13 0.23
CA GLY A 160 5.39 18.15 0.25
C GLY A 160 5.91 18.58 -1.11
N GLY A 161 5.12 18.42 -2.17
CA GLY A 161 5.45 18.95 -3.51
C GLY A 161 5.75 17.90 -4.56
N VAL A 162 5.63 16.61 -4.23
CA VAL A 162 6.00 15.51 -5.13
C VAL A 162 4.82 15.11 -6.02
N VAL A 163 5.09 14.91 -7.30
CA VAL A 163 4.09 14.47 -8.27
C VAL A 163 3.74 13.00 -8.06
N ARG A 164 2.43 12.70 -8.09
CA ARG A 164 1.87 11.37 -7.94
C ARG A 164 0.76 11.14 -8.95
N ASN A 165 0.78 9.97 -9.57
CA ASN A 165 -0.37 9.45 -10.31
C ASN A 165 -1.34 8.84 -9.31
N LEU A 166 -2.59 9.29 -9.35
CA LEU A 166 -3.70 8.71 -8.60
C LEU A 166 -4.34 7.60 -9.44
N TYR A 167 -4.43 6.43 -8.84
CA TYR A 167 -5.11 5.28 -9.40
C TYR A 167 -6.22 4.83 -8.46
N CYS A 168 -7.34 4.38 -9.01
CA CYS A 168 -8.43 3.82 -8.23
C CYS A 168 -9.02 2.59 -8.92
N LYS A 169 -9.53 1.67 -8.11
CA LYS A 169 -10.25 0.49 -8.56
C LYS A 169 -11.55 0.38 -7.79
N LYS A 170 -12.64 0.11 -8.51
CA LYS A 170 -13.90 -0.31 -7.91
C LYS A 170 -13.79 -1.79 -7.56
N ILE A 171 -14.12 -2.14 -6.32
CA ILE A 171 -14.01 -3.49 -5.74
C ILE A 171 -15.36 -4.03 -5.32
#